data_AF-A0A8X8WZ46-F1
#
_entry.id   AF-A0A8X8WZ46-F1
#
_cell.length_a   1.000
_cell.length_b   1.000
_cell.length_c   1.000
_cell.angle_alpha   90.00
_cell.angle_beta   90.00
_cell.angle_gamma   90.00
#
_symmetry.space_group_name_H-M   'P 1'
#
loop_
_entity.id
_entity.type
_entity.pdbx_description
1 polymer ?
#
loop_
_entity_poly.entity_id
_entity_poly.type
_entity_poly.pdbx_seq_one_letter_code
_entity_poly.pdbx_strand_id
1 'polypeptide(L)'
;MPLSLKSPLVKVVHVVQCQDVVTHVYVDEKKKAQPILLGEILGLYQAVCVDIDQILELASIVREARQKIFADGVVTSTAQKNKLIEEFYGAGAPQEVDVQPPEVVSTKGSGSRLPSRVEKALKLKNKPLRQCKKCQEWGHHDSRN
;
A
#
# COMPACT_ATOMS: atom_id res chain seq x y z
N MET A 1 15.85 4.30 38.55
CA MET A 1 15.69 3.96 37.12
C MET A 1 14.45 3.09 36.99
N PRO A 2 13.38 3.55 36.35
CA PRO A 2 12.13 2.79 36.30
C PRO A 2 12.15 1.71 35.22
N LEU A 3 11.58 0.56 35.56
CA LEU A 3 11.45 -0.64 34.74
C LEU A 3 10.35 -0.44 33.69
N SER A 4 10.68 -0.69 32.41
CA SER A 4 9.73 -0.62 31.30
C SER A 4 8.76 -1.80 31.34
N LEU A 5 7.48 -1.50 31.56
CA LEU A 5 6.37 -2.45 31.54
C LEU A 5 6.11 -2.88 30.09
N LYS A 6 6.34 -4.16 29.76
CA LYS A 6 5.97 -4.72 28.46
C LYS A 6 4.44 -4.78 28.36
N SER A 7 3.87 -4.07 27.40
CA SER A 7 2.43 -4.13 27.09
C SER A 7 2.03 -5.53 26.59
N PRO A 8 0.91 -6.12 27.05
CA PRO A 8 0.40 -7.36 26.50
C PRO A 8 -0.19 -7.12 25.11
N LEU A 9 0.15 -8.00 24.16
CA LEU A 9 -0.49 -8.07 22.84
C LEU A 9 -1.96 -8.45 23.01
N VAL A 10 -2.85 -7.45 23.06
CA VAL A 10 -4.29 -7.65 22.99
C VAL A 10 -4.62 -8.04 21.55
N LYS A 11 -5.01 -9.29 21.30
CA LYS A 11 -5.65 -9.67 20.04
C LYS A 11 -7.02 -9.01 20.00
N VAL A 12 -7.20 -8.07 19.09
CA VAL A 12 -8.49 -7.44 18.80
C VAL A 12 -9.42 -8.53 18.27
N VAL A 13 -10.34 -9.00 19.11
CA VAL A 13 -11.49 -9.78 18.64
C VAL A 13 -12.47 -8.76 18.08
N HIS A 14 -12.56 -8.66 16.76
CA HIS A 14 -13.58 -7.86 16.11
C HIS A 14 -14.95 -8.46 16.45
N VAL A 15 -15.72 -7.76 17.28
CA VAL A 15 -17.14 -8.05 17.48
C VAL A 15 -17.83 -7.64 16.19
N VAL A 16 -18.30 -8.62 15.42
CA VAL A 16 -19.05 -8.37 14.17
C VAL A 16 -20.32 -7.61 14.53
N GLN A 17 -20.39 -6.35 14.16
CA GLN A 17 -21.56 -5.52 14.42
C GLN A 17 -22.63 -5.82 13.35
N CYS A 18 -23.91 -5.62 13.67
CA CYS A 18 -25.03 -5.82 12.72
C CYS A 18 -24.83 -5.02 11.41
N GLN A 19 -24.18 -3.84 11.51
CA GLN A 19 -23.81 -3.00 10.37
C GLN A 19 -22.84 -3.70 9.39
N ASP A 20 -21.91 -4.50 9.90
CA ASP A 20 -20.94 -5.26 9.09
C ASP A 20 -21.62 -6.38 8.29
N VAL A 21 -22.70 -6.95 8.83
CA VAL A 21 -23.50 -7.97 8.15
C VAL A 21 -24.35 -7.34 7.05
N VAL A 22 -25.01 -6.22 7.32
CA VAL A 22 -25.83 -5.50 6.32
C VAL A 22 -24.98 -5.02 5.14
N THR A 23 -23.78 -4.51 5.42
CA THR A 23 -22.83 -4.11 4.36
C THR A 23 -22.35 -5.30 3.54
N HIS A 24 -22.07 -6.45 4.15
CA HIS A 24 -21.67 -7.66 3.42
C HIS A 24 -22.79 -8.19 2.52
N VAL A 25 -24.03 -8.24 3.02
CA VAL A 25 -25.21 -8.65 2.24
C VAL A 25 -25.42 -7.74 1.03
N TYR A 26 -25.33 -6.43 1.21
CA TYR A 26 -25.42 -5.45 0.12
C TYR A 26 -24.32 -5.64 -0.94
N VAL A 27 -23.08 -5.92 -0.51
CA VAL A 27 -21.96 -6.21 -1.42
C VAL A 27 -22.21 -7.47 -2.24
N ASP A 28 -22.79 -8.52 -1.64
CA ASP A 28 -23.08 -9.77 -2.34
C ASP A 28 -24.24 -9.64 -3.35
N GLU A 29 -25.29 -8.90 -3.01
CA GLU A 29 -26.39 -8.60 -3.94
C GLU A 29 -25.90 -7.74 -5.12
N LYS A 30 -25.06 -6.73 -4.86
CA LYS A 30 -24.43 -5.92 -5.89
C LYS A 30 -23.60 -6.77 -6.85
N LYS A 31 -22.77 -7.68 -6.33
CA LYS A 31 -21.93 -8.58 -7.14
C LYS A 31 -22.75 -9.50 -8.03
N LYS A 32 -23.96 -9.90 -7.60
CA LYS A 32 -24.88 -10.71 -8.41
C LYS A 32 -25.61 -9.87 -9.47
N ALA A 33 -26.00 -8.64 -9.15
CA ALA A 33 -26.74 -7.77 -10.07
C ALA A 33 -25.88 -7.23 -11.24
N GLN A 34 -24.60 -6.95 -10.99
CA GLN A 34 -23.68 -6.42 -12.01
C GLN A 34 -23.55 -7.27 -13.29
N PRO A 35 -23.28 -8.58 -13.23
CA PRO A 35 -23.16 -9.40 -14.43
C PRO A 35 -24.50 -9.55 -15.19
N ILE A 36 -25.65 -9.51 -14.48
CA ILE A 36 -26.97 -9.58 -15.11
C ILE A 36 -27.19 -8.34 -15.99
N LEU A 37 -26.99 -7.15 -15.41
CA LEU A 37 -27.11 -5.88 -16.14
C LEU A 37 -26.16 -5.82 -17.35
N LEU A 38 -24.91 -6.28 -17.17
CA LEU A 38 -23.93 -6.30 -18.25
C LEU A 38 -24.37 -7.22 -19.40
N GLY A 39 -24.95 -8.38 -19.08
CA GLY A 39 -25.48 -9.32 -20.06
C GLY A 39 -26.64 -8.74 -20.87
N GLU A 40 -27.59 -8.08 -20.21
CA GLU A 40 -28.73 -7.43 -20.85
C GLU A 40 -28.29 -6.31 -21.81
N ILE A 41 -27.37 -5.44 -21.36
CA ILE A 41 -26.85 -4.34 -22.20
C ILE A 41 -26.12 -4.90 -23.43
N LEU A 42 -25.30 -5.94 -23.25
CA LEU A 42 -24.57 -6.55 -24.37
C LEU A 42 -25.53 -7.22 -25.37
N GLY A 43 -26.58 -7.90 -24.88
CA GLY A 43 -27.61 -8.50 -25.72
C GLY A 43 -28.37 -7.45 -26.52
N LEU A 44 -28.75 -6.35 -25.90
CA LEU A 44 -29.39 -5.22 -26.59
C LEU A 44 -28.47 -4.60 -27.64
N TYR A 45 -27.20 -4.37 -27.30
CA TYR A 45 -26.21 -3.86 -28.25
C TYR A 45 -26.13 -4.76 -29.48
N GLN A 46 -25.99 -6.07 -29.30
CA GLN A 46 -25.95 -7.04 -30.41
C GLN A 46 -27.22 -7.01 -31.27
N ALA A 47 -28.40 -6.84 -30.65
CA ALA A 47 -29.66 -6.82 -31.37
C ALA A 47 -29.84 -5.57 -32.25
N VAL A 48 -29.38 -4.40 -31.79
CA VAL A 48 -29.58 -3.13 -32.52
C VAL A 48 -28.41 -2.76 -33.45
N CYS A 49 -27.23 -3.39 -33.31
CA CYS A 49 -26.00 -3.01 -34.03
C CYS A 49 -26.04 -3.11 -35.57
N VAL A 50 -27.15 -3.56 -36.15
CA VAL A 50 -27.31 -3.72 -37.60
C VAL A 50 -27.93 -2.46 -38.24
N ASP A 51 -28.67 -1.66 -37.47
CA ASP A 51 -29.44 -0.52 -37.96
C ASP A 51 -29.06 0.78 -37.24
N ILE A 52 -28.73 1.82 -38.01
CA ILE A 52 -28.22 3.07 -37.45
C ILE A 52 -29.30 3.84 -36.67
N ASP A 53 -30.55 3.77 -37.10
CA ASP A 53 -31.65 4.48 -36.45
C ASP A 53 -31.94 3.86 -35.08
N GLN A 54 -31.95 2.52 -34.99
CA GLN A 54 -32.09 1.79 -33.72
C GLN A 54 -30.90 2.04 -32.76
N ILE A 55 -29.67 2.14 -33.28
CA ILE A 55 -28.50 2.50 -32.46
C ILE A 55 -28.68 3.90 -31.86
N LEU A 56 -29.14 4.87 -32.65
CA LEU A 56 -29.35 6.24 -32.19
C LEU A 56 -30.50 6.34 -31.18
N GLU A 57 -31.57 5.57 -31.38
CA GLU A 57 -32.68 5.46 -30.44
C GLU A 57 -32.21 4.89 -29.09
N LEU A 58 -31.50 3.75 -29.10
CA LEU A 58 -30.93 3.16 -27.89
C LEU A 58 -29.99 4.15 -27.18
N ALA A 59 -29.16 4.87 -27.94
CA ALA A 59 -28.28 5.90 -27.37
C ALA A 59 -29.06 7.07 -26.73
N SER A 60 -30.25 7.43 -27.25
CA SER A 60 -31.12 8.41 -26.59
C SER A 60 -31.67 7.87 -25.27
N ILE A 61 -32.22 6.65 -25.29
CA ILE A 61 -32.78 5.99 -24.11
C ILE A 61 -31.74 5.88 -23.00
N VAL A 62 -30.51 5.44 -23.32
CA VAL A 62 -29.42 5.31 -22.36
C VAL A 62 -29.01 6.67 -21.78
N ARG A 63 -29.00 7.74 -22.59
CA ARG A 63 -28.70 9.10 -22.11
C ARG A 63 -29.78 9.60 -21.15
N GLU A 64 -31.04 9.37 -21.44
CA GLU A 64 -32.15 9.73 -20.56
C GLU A 64 -32.12 8.94 -19.26
N ALA A 65 -31.88 7.62 -19.33
CA ALA A 65 -31.72 6.77 -18.16
C ALA A 65 -30.56 7.25 -17.28
N ARG A 66 -29.43 7.61 -17.89
CA ARG A 66 -28.30 8.23 -17.19
C ARG A 66 -28.74 9.51 -16.47
N GLN A 67 -29.43 10.42 -17.14
CA GLN A 67 -29.90 11.66 -16.51
C GLN A 67 -30.82 11.38 -15.32
N LYS A 68 -31.74 10.41 -15.41
CA LYS A 68 -32.62 10.01 -14.29
C LYS A 68 -31.85 9.41 -13.12
N ILE A 69 -30.87 8.53 -13.38
CA ILE A 69 -30.05 7.90 -12.33
C ILE A 69 -29.18 8.94 -11.61
N PHE A 70 -28.66 9.92 -12.34
CA PHE A 70 -27.77 10.94 -11.80
C PHE A 70 -28.50 12.25 -11.41
N ALA A 71 -29.82 12.34 -11.58
CA ALA A 71 -30.62 13.50 -11.16
C ALA A 71 -30.57 13.71 -9.64
N ASP A 72 -30.50 12.62 -8.86
CA ASP A 72 -30.41 12.65 -7.40
C ASP A 72 -28.97 12.76 -6.86
N GLY A 73 -28.01 13.12 -7.71
CA GLY A 73 -26.66 13.48 -7.25
C GLY A 73 -25.92 12.33 -6.56
N VAL A 74 -25.98 11.11 -7.12
CA VAL A 74 -25.20 9.99 -6.59
C VAL A 74 -23.72 10.37 -6.51
N VAL A 75 -23.30 10.40 -5.25
CA VAL A 75 -22.02 10.79 -4.68
C VAL A 75 -20.88 9.99 -5.28
N THR A 76 -20.28 10.52 -6.34
CA THR A 76 -19.02 10.02 -6.91
C THR A 76 -17.90 11.05 -6.82
N SER A 77 -18.17 12.24 -6.28
CA SER A 77 -17.14 13.24 -6.09
C SER A 77 -16.22 12.83 -4.93
N THR A 78 -14.91 12.91 -5.17
CA THR A 78 -13.87 12.75 -4.14
C THR A 78 -14.12 13.67 -2.95
N ALA A 79 -14.68 14.86 -3.19
CA ALA A 79 -15.04 15.84 -2.17
C ALA A 79 -16.05 15.31 -1.14
N GLN A 80 -17.05 14.52 -1.56
CA GLN A 80 -18.03 13.96 -0.63
C GLN A 80 -17.50 12.74 0.12
N LYS A 81 -16.58 11.96 -0.47
CA LYS A 81 -15.88 10.89 0.25
C LYS A 81 -15.03 11.46 1.39
N ASN A 82 -14.34 12.57 1.13
CA ASN A 82 -13.60 13.27 2.16
C ASN A 82 -14.52 13.74 3.29
N LYS A 83 -15.69 14.31 2.97
CA LYS A 83 -16.68 14.69 4.00
C LYS A 83 -17.14 13.52 4.86
N LEU A 84 -17.40 12.35 4.26
CA LEU A 84 -17.78 11.14 5.01
C LEU A 84 -16.66 10.67 5.94
N ILE A 85 -15.41 10.76 5.49
CA ILE A 85 -14.23 10.43 6.29
C ILE A 85 -14.09 11.42 7.44
N GLU A 86 -14.21 12.72 7.17
CA GLU A 86 -14.10 13.78 8.17
C GLU A 86 -15.20 13.69 9.23
N GLU A 87 -16.44 13.37 8.83
CA GLU A 87 -17.56 13.13 9.75
C GLU A 87 -17.32 11.89 10.61
N PHE A 88 -16.82 10.80 10.02
CA PHE A 88 -16.52 9.56 10.75
C PHE A 88 -15.41 9.74 11.79
N TYR A 89 -14.33 10.45 11.44
CA TYR A 89 -13.22 10.71 12.34
C TYR A 89 -13.44 11.95 13.23
N GLY A 90 -14.51 12.72 13.00
CA GLY A 90 -14.83 13.95 13.73
C GLY A 90 -13.82 15.09 13.53
N ALA A 91 -12.96 14.99 12.51
CA ALA A 91 -11.87 15.91 12.25
C ALA A 91 -11.63 16.07 10.75
N GLY A 92 -11.39 17.32 10.33
CA GLY A 92 -11.04 17.66 8.94
C GLY A 92 -9.69 17.07 8.54
N ALA A 93 -9.50 16.79 7.24
CA ALA A 93 -8.18 16.39 6.74
C ALA A 93 -7.17 17.54 6.93
N PRO A 94 -5.96 17.27 7.46
CA PRO A 94 -4.93 18.30 7.61
C PRO A 94 -4.47 18.80 6.23
N GLN A 95 -4.22 20.10 6.11
CA GLN A 95 -3.77 20.73 4.86
C GLN A 95 -2.36 20.32 4.46
N GLU A 96 -1.50 20.05 5.45
CA GLU A 96 -0.13 19.59 5.26
C GLU A 96 0.10 18.37 6.15
N VAL A 97 0.76 17.35 5.60
CA VAL A 97 1.17 16.15 6.33
C VAL A 97 2.68 16.06 6.24
N ASP A 98 3.34 16.21 7.39
CA ASP A 98 4.77 15.92 7.52
C ASP A 98 4.95 14.41 7.69
N VAL A 99 5.50 13.75 6.66
CA VAL A 99 5.76 12.31 6.69
C VAL A 99 7.21 12.08 7.09
N GLN A 100 7.43 11.70 8.33
CA GLN A 100 8.76 11.34 8.80
C GLN A 100 9.21 10.00 8.18
N PRO A 101 10.46 9.89 7.69
CA PRO A 101 11.02 8.62 7.28
C PRO A 101 10.95 7.60 8.42
N PRO A 102 10.75 6.31 8.12
CA PRO A 102 10.78 5.28 9.14
C PRO A 102 12.13 5.28 9.84
N GLU A 103 12.12 5.01 11.14
CA GLU A 103 13.34 4.88 11.92
C GLU A 103 14.23 3.78 11.33
N VAL A 104 15.45 4.13 10.94
CA VAL A 104 16.41 3.17 10.38
C VAL A 104 16.88 2.25 11.50
N VAL A 105 16.18 1.15 11.68
CA VAL A 105 16.52 0.13 12.67
C VAL A 105 17.54 -0.86 12.10
N SER A 106 18.60 -1.15 12.86
CA SER A 106 19.57 -2.19 12.49
C SER A 106 18.95 -3.57 12.69
N THR A 107 18.55 -4.22 11.60
CA THR A 107 18.02 -5.59 11.63
C THR A 107 19.14 -6.64 11.56
N LYS A 108 18.83 -7.90 11.88
CA LYS A 108 19.79 -9.01 11.70
C LYS A 108 20.15 -9.10 10.22
N GLY A 109 21.36 -8.67 9.86
CA GLY A 109 21.84 -8.58 8.47
C GLY A 109 22.15 -7.16 8.00
N SER A 110 21.88 -6.12 8.80
CA SER A 110 22.25 -4.73 8.49
C SER A 110 23.73 -4.42 8.77
N GLY A 111 24.48 -5.38 9.32
CA GLY A 111 25.92 -5.27 9.50
C GLY A 111 26.66 -5.40 8.18
N SER A 112 27.84 -4.77 8.07
CA SER A 112 28.70 -4.94 6.90
C SER A 112 29.10 -6.41 6.72
N ARG A 113 29.15 -6.87 5.46
CA ARG A 113 29.61 -8.21 5.08
C ARG A 113 30.97 -8.54 5.72
N LEU A 114 31.11 -9.76 6.26
CA LEU A 114 32.41 -10.29 6.69
C LEU A 114 33.32 -10.50 5.47
N PRO A 115 34.50 -9.84 5.41
CA PRO A 115 35.38 -9.96 4.26
C PRO A 115 36.03 -11.35 4.21
N SER A 116 36.10 -11.91 3.01
CA SER A 116 36.78 -13.18 2.69
C SER A 116 38.28 -13.12 2.96
N ARG A 117 38.93 -14.30 3.00
CA ARG A 117 40.40 -14.39 3.14
C ARG A 117 41.14 -13.63 2.04
N VAL A 118 40.63 -13.69 0.81
CA VAL A 118 41.20 -12.98 -0.34
C VAL A 118 41.07 -11.47 -0.17
N GLU A 119 39.90 -10.97 0.21
CA GLU A 119 39.67 -9.54 0.47
C GLU A 119 40.54 -9.02 1.62
N LYS A 120 40.73 -9.81 2.67
CA LYS A 120 41.65 -9.47 3.77
C LYS A 120 43.10 -9.40 3.30
N ALA A 121 43.55 -10.36 2.49
CA ALA A 121 44.91 -10.38 1.96
C ALA A 121 45.19 -9.19 1.02
N LEU A 122 44.23 -8.85 0.14
CA LEU A 122 44.37 -7.69 -0.75
C LEU A 122 44.42 -6.38 0.04
N LYS A 123 43.57 -6.22 1.05
CA LYS A 123 43.64 -5.07 1.97
C LYS A 123 44.96 -5.00 2.72
N LEU A 124 45.56 -6.14 3.09
CA LEU A 124 46.87 -6.17 3.75
C LEU A 124 47.99 -5.77 2.81
N LYS A 125 47.97 -6.25 1.55
CA LYS A 125 48.95 -5.88 0.51
C LYS A 125 48.98 -4.39 0.22
N ASN A 126 47.81 -3.72 0.29
CA ASN A 126 47.71 -2.28 0.07
C ASN A 126 48.12 -1.44 1.29
N LYS A 127 48.38 -2.05 2.45
CA LYS A 127 48.88 -1.32 3.63
C LYS A 127 50.40 -1.15 3.50
N PRO A 128 50.95 0.00 3.88
CA PRO A 128 52.40 0.17 3.93
C PRO A 128 53.03 -0.78 4.94
N LEU A 129 54.26 -1.22 4.66
CA LEU A 129 55.08 -1.96 5.61
C LEU A 129 55.46 -1.03 6.77
N ARG A 130 55.53 -1.59 7.97
CA ARG A 130 55.99 -0.88 9.18
C ARG A 130 57.14 -1.66 9.83
N GLN A 131 58.06 -0.95 10.45
CA GLN A 131 59.13 -1.58 11.21
C GLN A 131 58.61 -2.02 12.59
N CYS A 132 58.77 -3.30 12.93
CA CYS A 132 58.38 -3.82 14.23
C CYS A 132 59.37 -3.37 15.31
N LYS A 133 58.89 -2.76 16.40
CA LYS A 133 59.75 -2.28 17.50
C LYS A 133 60.53 -3.41 18.22
N LYS A 134 60.05 -4.65 18.15
CA LYS A 134 60.65 -5.78 18.86
C LYS A 134 61.73 -6.51 18.06
N CYS A 135 61.44 -6.87 16.81
CA CYS A 135 62.38 -7.58 15.93
C CYS A 135 63.11 -6.67 14.94
N GLN A 136 62.71 -5.39 14.84
CA GLN A 136 63.30 -4.39 13.92
C GLN A 136 63.15 -4.72 12.42
N GLU A 137 62.32 -5.69 12.06
CA GLU A 137 62.03 -6.07 10.68
C GLU A 137 60.89 -5.23 10.09
N TRP A 138 60.94 -5.02 8.77
CA TRP A 138 59.86 -4.39 8.00
C TRP A 138 58.81 -5.42 7.61
N GLY A 139 57.59 -5.26 8.12
CA GLY A 139 56.51 -6.23 7.92
C GLY A 139 55.12 -5.64 8.16
N HIS A 140 54.10 -6.51 8.13
CA HIS A 140 52.73 -6.16 8.53
C HIS A 140 52.41 -6.54 9.99
N HIS A 141 53.35 -7.23 10.63
CA HIS A 141 53.26 -7.72 12.00
C HIS A 141 53.70 -6.61 13.00
N ASP A 142 53.47 -6.78 14.30
CA ASP A 142 54.01 -5.91 15.34
C ASP A 142 54.54 -6.72 16.53
N SER A 143 54.90 -6.04 17.63
CA SER A 143 55.45 -6.71 18.80
C SER A 143 54.46 -7.69 19.48
N ARG A 144 53.17 -7.63 19.12
CA ARG A 144 52.10 -8.45 19.71
C ARG A 144 51.57 -9.51 18.76
N ASN A 145 51.90 -9.45 17.46
CA ASN A 145 51.40 -10.34 16.42
C ASN A 145 52.44 -10.53 15.35
#